data_AF-A0A0Q4FD00-F1
#
_entry.id   AF-A0A0Q4FD00-F1
#
_cell.length_a   1.000
_cell.length_b   1.000
_cell.length_c   1.000
_cell.angle_alpha   90.00
_cell.angle_beta   90.00
_cell.angle_gamma   90.00
#
_symmetry.space_group_name_H-M   'P 1'
#
loop_
_entity.id
_entity.type
_entity.pdbx_description
1 polymer ?
#
loop_
_entity_poly.entity_id
_entity_poly.type
_entity_poly.pdbx_seq_one_letter_code
_entity_poly.pdbx_strand_id
1 'polypeptide(L)'
;MTSLLDLDIRTGPGLWIVDALALATLGALVVRRPARRWMRVVGIGAIAGLLVGLAVVLVVQDLLDVFNSPISTVSRSWIYAASAACGLAVASVRVTRGWRRAVAIFAVPWFVVTAALGVNAGFGLEPTLGDLIGVETQPPLTVPPLVPRTSSDADDSIPLAARWTPRGDLPGSRTGRVSIPATSSDFTARDAVVWLPPAALVDDPPDLPVVVLMMGQPGSPSVDIIGDVLDEFAADHSGLAPIVVSVDQLGGADTNNPLCIDGYQGDARRYLSADVPAFIRSTFNVQDAREAWTVAGFSNGGI
;
A
#
# COMPACT_ATOMS: atom_id res chain seq x y z
N MET A 1 -6.64 -18.91 -8.46
CA MET A 1 -5.43 -18.59 -9.25
C MET A 1 -5.02 -17.21 -8.79
N THR A 2 -3.88 -17.07 -8.12
CA THR A 2 -3.39 -15.75 -7.69
C THR A 2 -3.16 -14.89 -8.94
N SER A 3 -3.73 -13.70 -8.95
CA SER A 3 -3.46 -12.72 -10.00
C SER A 3 -1.98 -12.35 -9.95
N LEU A 4 -1.39 -11.91 -11.07
CA LEU A 4 -0.05 -11.33 -11.04
C LEU A 4 0.01 -10.14 -10.06
N LEU A 5 -1.11 -9.45 -9.88
CA LEU A 5 -1.23 -8.31 -8.97
C LEU A 5 -1.11 -8.72 -7.50
N ASP A 6 -1.47 -9.96 -7.12
CA ASP A 6 -1.40 -10.45 -5.73
C ASP A 6 0.02 -10.92 -5.33
N LEU A 7 1.00 -10.78 -6.24
CA LEU A 7 2.36 -11.23 -5.97
C LEU A 7 2.98 -10.37 -4.87
N ASP A 8 3.27 -10.98 -3.73
CA ASP A 8 4.01 -10.34 -2.64
C ASP A 8 5.42 -9.93 -3.12
N ILE A 9 5.71 -8.64 -3.02
CA ILE A 9 6.98 -8.01 -3.42
C ILE A 9 7.83 -7.57 -2.21
N ARG A 10 7.48 -8.00 -0.98
CA ARG A 10 8.21 -7.72 0.26
C ARG A 10 9.08 -8.89 0.71
N THR A 11 8.52 -10.09 0.70
CA THR A 11 9.17 -11.32 1.23
C THR A 11 8.93 -12.55 0.35
N GLY A 12 8.08 -12.42 -0.67
CA GLY A 12 7.66 -13.51 -1.54
C GLY A 12 8.72 -13.99 -2.55
N PRO A 13 8.49 -15.16 -3.18
CA PRO A 13 9.39 -15.75 -4.19
C PRO A 13 9.64 -14.81 -5.39
N GLY A 14 8.72 -13.89 -5.68
CA GLY A 14 8.91 -12.86 -6.70
C GLY A 14 10.15 -12.01 -6.47
N LEU A 15 10.34 -11.50 -5.25
CA LEU A 15 11.50 -10.70 -4.88
C LEU A 15 12.79 -11.53 -4.98
N TRP A 16 12.78 -12.75 -4.46
CA TRP A 16 13.93 -13.67 -4.54
C TRP A 16 14.32 -14.00 -5.98
N ILE A 17 13.35 -14.18 -6.87
CA ILE A 17 13.60 -14.42 -8.30
C ILE A 17 14.25 -13.17 -8.92
N VAL A 18 13.74 -11.97 -8.61
CA VAL A 18 14.31 -10.72 -9.13
C VAL A 18 15.75 -10.52 -8.67
N ASP A 19 16.03 -10.74 -7.38
CA ASP A 19 17.37 -10.66 -6.79
C ASP A 19 18.31 -11.70 -7.39
N ALA A 20 17.86 -12.95 -7.52
CA ALA A 20 18.65 -14.03 -8.11
C ALA A 20 19.02 -13.73 -9.57
N LEU A 21 18.08 -13.20 -10.35
CA LEU A 21 18.33 -12.78 -11.74
C LEU A 21 19.28 -11.57 -11.80
N ALA A 22 19.21 -10.63 -10.84
CA ALA A 22 20.16 -9.52 -10.75
C ALA A 22 21.58 -10.04 -10.44
N LEU A 23 21.72 -10.96 -9.50
CA LEU A 23 23.00 -11.59 -9.19
C LEU A 23 23.53 -12.43 -10.37
N ALA A 24 22.66 -13.15 -11.06
CA ALA A 24 23.03 -13.94 -12.23
C ALA A 24 23.49 -13.05 -13.40
N THR A 25 22.81 -11.94 -13.67
CA THR A 25 23.21 -10.97 -14.71
C THR A 25 24.53 -10.28 -14.35
N LEU A 26 24.70 -9.86 -13.08
CA LEU A 26 25.98 -9.33 -12.60
C LEU A 26 27.11 -10.35 -12.74
N GLY A 27 26.86 -11.60 -12.33
CA GLY A 27 27.78 -12.73 -12.50
C GLY A 27 28.12 -12.97 -13.97
N ALA A 28 27.14 -12.94 -14.87
CA ALA A 28 27.35 -13.07 -16.31
C ALA A 28 28.20 -11.92 -16.90
N LEU A 29 28.22 -10.74 -16.28
CA LEU A 29 29.09 -9.64 -16.68
C LEU A 29 30.52 -9.79 -16.13
N VAL A 30 30.66 -10.24 -14.87
CA VAL A 30 31.94 -10.29 -14.14
C VAL A 30 32.71 -11.59 -14.37
N VAL A 31 32.04 -12.74 -14.46
CA VAL A 31 32.66 -14.06 -14.60
C VAL A 31 33.15 -14.25 -16.04
N ARG A 32 34.40 -13.88 -16.28
CA ARG A 32 35.14 -14.04 -17.55
C ARG A 32 36.64 -14.01 -17.30
N ARG A 33 37.44 -14.46 -18.27
CA ARG A 33 38.90 -14.35 -18.19
C ARG A 33 39.30 -12.87 -18.02
N PRO A 34 39.97 -12.50 -16.92
CA PRO A 34 40.22 -11.11 -16.59
C PRO A 34 41.30 -10.51 -17.48
N ALA A 35 40.90 -9.73 -18.49
CA ALA A 35 41.82 -8.86 -19.21
C ALA A 35 42.00 -7.56 -18.42
N ARG A 36 43.24 -7.10 -18.21
CA ARG A 36 43.55 -5.85 -17.47
C ARG A 36 42.79 -4.62 -17.99
N ARG A 37 42.53 -4.54 -19.30
CA ARG A 37 41.74 -3.46 -19.91
C ARG A 37 40.27 -3.52 -19.47
N TRP A 38 39.70 -4.72 -19.41
CA TRP A 38 38.31 -4.91 -19.02
C TRP A 38 38.09 -4.61 -17.54
N MET A 39 38.95 -5.14 -16.65
CA MET A 39 38.84 -4.86 -15.21
C MET A 39 38.90 -3.36 -14.92
N ARG A 40 39.78 -2.64 -15.62
CA ARG A 40 39.85 -1.17 -15.51
C ARG A 40 38.57 -0.48 -15.97
N VAL A 41 38.06 -0.82 -17.16
CA VAL A 41 36.86 -0.17 -17.70
C VAL A 41 35.63 -0.43 -16.83
N VAL A 42 35.44 -1.68 -16.41
CA VAL A 42 34.31 -2.07 -15.56
C VAL A 42 34.45 -1.50 -14.15
N GLY A 43 35.65 -1.52 -13.56
CA GLY A 43 35.90 -0.92 -12.24
C GLY A 43 35.67 0.59 -12.24
N ILE A 44 36.16 1.30 -13.26
CA ILE A 44 35.87 2.74 -13.43
C ILE A 44 34.38 2.98 -13.60
N GLY A 45 33.69 2.15 -14.38
CA GLY A 45 32.24 2.21 -14.54
C GLY A 45 31.49 2.04 -13.22
N ALA A 46 31.86 1.04 -12.42
CA ALA A 46 31.25 0.78 -11.12
C ALA A 46 31.49 1.94 -10.13
N ILE A 47 32.72 2.47 -10.07
CA ILE A 47 33.05 3.62 -9.22
C ILE A 47 32.28 4.87 -9.66
N ALA A 48 32.24 5.15 -10.97
CA ALA A 48 31.48 6.27 -11.50
C ALA A 48 29.98 6.14 -11.19
N GLY A 49 29.42 4.94 -11.33
CA GLY A 49 28.04 4.63 -10.94
C GLY A 49 27.80 4.85 -9.45
N LEU A 50 28.70 4.38 -8.58
CA LEU A 50 28.61 4.61 -7.14
C LEU A 50 28.64 6.11 -6.79
N LEU A 51 29.52 6.88 -7.42
CA LEU A 51 29.59 8.33 -7.23
C LEU A 51 28.31 9.04 -7.67
N VAL A 52 27.66 8.57 -8.74
CA VAL A 52 26.34 9.06 -9.15
C VAL A 52 25.29 8.74 -8.08
N GLY A 53 25.26 7.51 -7.56
CA GLY A 53 24.33 7.13 -6.48
C GLY A 53 24.54 7.95 -5.21
N LEU A 54 25.79 8.19 -4.82
CA LEU A 54 26.15 9.09 -3.72
C LEU A 54 25.67 10.51 -3.98
N ALA A 55 25.95 11.06 -5.17
CA ALA A 55 25.50 12.39 -5.54
C ALA A 55 23.97 12.52 -5.54
N VAL A 56 23.25 11.50 -5.99
CA VAL A 56 21.77 11.48 -5.94
C VAL A 56 21.29 11.54 -4.49
N VAL A 57 21.82 10.72 -3.58
CA VAL A 57 21.42 10.76 -2.16
C VAL A 57 21.77 12.10 -1.53
N LEU A 58 22.98 12.62 -1.77
CA LEU A 58 23.39 13.95 -1.27
C LEU A 58 22.45 15.05 -1.76
N VAL A 59 22.10 15.05 -3.06
CA VAL A 59 21.23 16.08 -3.63
C VAL A 59 19.80 15.94 -3.11
N VAL A 60 19.22 14.75 -3.17
CA VAL A 60 17.81 14.51 -2.84
C VAL A 60 17.56 14.67 -1.34
N GLN A 61 18.48 14.21 -0.49
CA GLN A 61 18.29 14.24 0.96
C GLN A 61 18.95 15.47 1.60
N ASP A 62 20.22 15.73 1.32
CA ASP A 62 20.97 16.71 2.12
C ASP A 62 20.89 18.13 1.54
N LEU A 63 20.67 18.29 0.22
CA LEU A 63 20.50 19.60 -0.41
C LEU A 63 19.04 20.01 -0.58
N LEU A 64 18.19 19.09 -1.04
CA LEU A 64 16.80 19.38 -1.37
C LEU A 64 15.82 19.00 -0.27
N ASP A 65 16.22 18.14 0.68
CA ASP A 65 15.38 17.58 1.74
C ASP A 65 13.99 17.12 1.24
N VAL A 66 13.97 16.43 0.09
CA VAL A 66 12.75 16.12 -0.65
C VAL A 66 11.73 15.37 0.20
N PHE A 67 12.20 14.50 1.09
CA PHE A 67 11.35 13.62 1.89
C PHE A 67 11.10 14.13 3.31
N ASN A 68 11.70 15.27 3.71
CA ASN A 68 11.67 15.80 5.09
C ASN A 68 11.96 14.73 6.16
N SER A 69 12.74 13.70 5.79
CA SER A 69 13.00 12.50 6.58
C SER A 69 14.25 11.81 6.04
N PRO A 70 15.12 11.26 6.93
CA PRO A 70 16.33 10.57 6.48
C PRO A 70 15.98 9.30 5.72
N ILE A 71 16.54 9.17 4.51
CA ILE A 71 16.47 7.93 3.73
C ILE A 71 17.12 6.81 4.56
N SER A 72 16.40 5.70 4.76
CA SER A 72 16.87 4.57 5.56
C SER A 72 18.22 4.02 5.05
N THR A 73 19.03 3.47 5.96
CA THR A 73 20.31 2.84 5.60
C THR A 73 20.14 1.72 4.58
N VAL A 74 19.03 0.97 4.66
CA VAL A 74 18.69 -0.10 3.72
C VAL A 74 18.46 0.50 2.33
N SER A 75 17.64 1.55 2.23
CA SER A 75 17.33 2.17 0.94
C SER A 75 18.55 2.83 0.31
N ARG A 76 19.39 3.50 1.10
CA ARG A 76 20.69 4.03 0.62
C ARG A 76 21.58 2.94 0.06
N SER A 77 21.66 1.79 0.74
CA SER A 77 22.48 0.66 0.29
C SER A 77 22.01 0.13 -1.06
N TRP A 78 20.70 0.01 -1.27
CA TRP A 78 20.13 -0.36 -2.58
C TRP A 78 20.46 0.66 -3.67
N ILE A 79 20.29 1.95 -3.40
CA ILE A 79 20.62 3.03 -4.35
C ILE A 79 22.10 2.96 -4.76
N TYR A 80 23.01 2.79 -3.80
CA TYR A 80 24.45 2.72 -4.06
C TYR A 80 24.83 1.47 -4.86
N ALA A 81 24.33 0.31 -4.44
CA ALA A 81 24.61 -0.97 -5.09
C ALA A 81 24.09 -0.98 -6.54
N ALA A 82 22.84 -0.55 -6.76
CA ALA A 82 22.24 -0.50 -8.09
C ALA A 82 22.93 0.52 -9.00
N SER A 83 23.28 1.70 -8.48
CA SER A 83 24.00 2.71 -9.27
C SER A 83 25.38 2.21 -9.70
N ALA A 84 26.11 1.53 -8.80
CA ALA A 84 27.39 0.89 -9.14
C ALA A 84 27.23 -0.23 -10.18
N ALA A 85 26.21 -1.09 -10.02
CA ALA A 85 25.91 -2.18 -10.95
C ALA A 85 25.51 -1.65 -12.34
N CYS A 86 24.72 -0.56 -12.41
CA CYS A 86 24.38 0.14 -13.64
C CYS A 86 25.62 0.73 -14.32
N GLY A 87 26.50 1.40 -13.57
CA GLY A 87 27.76 1.92 -14.09
C GLY A 87 28.66 0.81 -14.68
N LEU A 88 28.73 -0.34 -14.00
CA LEU A 88 29.39 -1.54 -14.48
C LEU A 88 28.76 -2.07 -15.77
N ALA A 89 27.43 -2.15 -15.86
CA ALA A 89 26.70 -2.63 -17.02
C ALA A 89 26.92 -1.72 -18.24
N VAL A 90 26.76 -0.41 -18.06
CA VAL A 90 27.01 0.60 -19.11
C VAL A 90 28.45 0.53 -19.61
N ALA A 91 29.43 0.40 -18.71
CA ALA A 91 30.83 0.22 -19.10
C ALA A 91 31.04 -1.11 -19.84
N SER A 92 30.37 -2.18 -19.41
CA SER A 92 30.43 -3.51 -20.02
C SER A 92 29.94 -3.53 -21.46
N VAL A 93 28.96 -2.69 -21.84
CA VAL A 93 28.48 -2.56 -23.23
C VAL A 93 29.63 -2.22 -24.19
N ARG A 94 30.63 -1.45 -23.76
CA ARG A 94 31.76 -1.02 -24.61
C ARG A 94 32.86 -2.06 -24.76
N VAL A 95 32.96 -3.01 -23.83
CA VAL A 95 34.08 -3.98 -23.76
C VAL A 95 33.64 -5.43 -23.94
N THR A 96 32.33 -5.67 -24.09
CA THR A 96 31.74 -6.97 -24.38
C THR A 96 31.14 -7.01 -25.79
N ARG A 97 30.92 -8.23 -26.31
CA ARG A 97 30.34 -8.47 -27.64
C ARG A 97 29.35 -9.62 -27.58
N GLY A 98 28.51 -9.75 -28.61
CA GLY A 98 27.51 -10.81 -28.72
C GLY A 98 26.51 -10.80 -27.56
N TRP A 99 26.16 -11.98 -27.06
CA TRP A 99 25.16 -12.15 -25.99
C TRP A 99 25.48 -11.35 -24.72
N ARG A 100 26.76 -11.16 -24.36
CA ARG A 100 27.14 -10.38 -23.17
C ARG A 100 26.85 -8.88 -23.31
N ARG A 101 26.91 -8.35 -24.54
CA ARG A 101 26.51 -6.97 -24.79
C ARG A 101 25.00 -6.81 -24.64
N ALA A 102 24.22 -7.79 -25.10
CA ALA A 102 22.78 -7.82 -24.87
C ALA A 102 22.46 -7.89 -23.37
N VAL A 103 23.09 -8.81 -22.62
CA VAL A 103 22.95 -8.90 -21.16
C VAL A 103 23.29 -7.56 -20.48
N ALA A 104 24.37 -6.90 -20.88
CA ALA A 104 24.75 -5.60 -20.33
C ALA A 104 23.71 -4.49 -20.59
N ILE A 105 23.02 -4.52 -21.73
CA ILE A 105 21.94 -3.57 -22.04
C ILE A 105 20.71 -3.84 -21.18
N PHE A 106 20.30 -5.10 -21.04
CA PHE A 106 19.15 -5.48 -20.21
C PHE A 106 19.42 -5.37 -18.71
N ALA A 107 20.68 -5.48 -18.27
CA ALA A 107 21.04 -5.41 -16.86
C ALA A 107 20.71 -4.04 -16.23
N VAL A 108 20.82 -2.94 -16.98
CA VAL A 108 20.55 -1.59 -16.46
C VAL A 108 19.09 -1.44 -15.95
N PRO A 109 18.04 -1.63 -16.79
CA PRO A 109 16.67 -1.55 -16.29
C PRO A 109 16.38 -2.61 -15.22
N TRP A 110 17.00 -3.80 -15.33
CA TRP A 110 16.81 -4.85 -14.34
C TRP A 110 17.33 -4.45 -12.95
N PHE A 111 18.54 -3.91 -12.85
CA PHE A 111 19.10 -3.45 -11.57
C PHE A 111 18.29 -2.32 -10.95
N VAL A 112 17.70 -1.44 -11.76
CA VAL A 112 16.79 -0.38 -11.28
C VAL A 112 15.52 -1.00 -10.68
N VAL A 113 14.90 -1.96 -11.38
CA VAL A 113 13.72 -2.67 -10.86
C VAL A 113 14.06 -3.41 -9.56
N THR A 114 15.18 -4.14 -9.50
CA THR A 114 15.63 -4.82 -8.30
C THR A 114 15.79 -3.86 -7.12
N ALA A 115 16.43 -2.71 -7.35
CA ALA A 115 16.61 -1.71 -6.30
C ALA A 115 15.28 -1.13 -5.82
N ALA A 116 14.36 -0.83 -6.74
CA ALA A 116 13.05 -0.30 -6.41
C ALA A 116 12.25 -1.28 -5.53
N LEU A 117 12.23 -2.58 -5.90
CA LEU A 117 11.59 -3.61 -5.11
C LEU A 117 12.28 -3.82 -3.75
N GLY A 118 13.61 -3.80 -3.71
CA GLY A 118 14.36 -3.90 -2.47
C GLY A 118 14.15 -2.72 -1.50
N VAL A 119 14.00 -1.50 -2.05
CA VAL A 119 13.61 -0.31 -1.27
C VAL A 119 12.18 -0.48 -0.76
N ASN A 120 11.24 -0.87 -1.61
CA ASN A 120 9.85 -1.10 -1.24
C ASN A 120 9.72 -2.17 -0.15
N ALA A 121 10.42 -3.31 -0.27
CA ALA A 121 10.44 -4.36 0.72
C ALA A 121 10.95 -3.88 2.10
N GLY A 122 11.88 -2.91 2.11
CA GLY A 122 12.38 -2.30 3.34
C GLY A 122 11.36 -1.37 4.04
N PHE A 123 10.49 -0.70 3.28
CA PHE A 123 9.43 0.15 3.82
C PHE A 123 8.14 -0.62 4.11
N GLY A 124 7.82 -1.62 3.29
CA GLY A 124 6.64 -2.47 3.41
C GLY A 124 5.31 -1.81 3.07
N LEU A 125 5.33 -0.63 2.43
CA LEU A 125 4.16 0.21 2.19
C LEU A 125 3.30 -0.27 1.02
N GLU A 126 3.89 -0.86 -0.02
CA GLU A 126 3.16 -1.52 -1.11
C GLU A 126 3.45 -3.04 -1.08
N PRO A 127 2.63 -3.84 -0.37
CA PRO A 127 2.85 -5.28 -0.21
C PRO A 127 2.89 -6.08 -1.51
N THR A 128 2.06 -5.69 -2.48
CA THR A 128 1.81 -6.43 -3.72
C THR A 128 2.12 -5.62 -4.97
N LEU A 129 2.14 -6.28 -6.13
CA LEU A 129 2.24 -5.61 -7.43
C LEU A 129 1.01 -4.74 -7.73
N GLY A 130 -0.17 -5.10 -7.22
CA GLY A 130 -1.39 -4.29 -7.32
C GLY A 130 -1.21 -2.96 -6.60
N ASP A 131 -0.75 -3.01 -5.35
CA ASP A 131 -0.50 -1.83 -4.52
C ASP A 131 0.49 -0.87 -5.21
N LEU A 132 1.57 -1.41 -5.78
CA LEU A 132 2.59 -0.64 -6.51
C LEU A 132 2.04 0.15 -7.73
N ILE A 133 0.91 -0.29 -8.31
CA ILE A 133 0.27 0.40 -9.44
C ILE A 133 -1.07 1.02 -9.04
N GLY A 134 -1.39 1.09 -7.75
CA GLY A 134 -2.62 1.65 -7.21
C GLY A 134 -3.87 0.84 -7.54
N VAL A 135 -3.75 -0.47 -7.74
CA VAL A 135 -4.87 -1.38 -8.02
C VAL A 135 -5.15 -2.25 -6.80
N GLU A 136 -6.31 -2.03 -6.20
CA GLU A 136 -6.81 -2.84 -5.09
C GLU A 136 -7.20 -4.25 -5.57
N THR A 137 -6.61 -5.28 -4.97
CA THR A 137 -6.82 -6.69 -5.37
C THR A 137 -7.74 -7.46 -4.44
N GLN A 138 -8.13 -6.87 -3.30
CA GLN A 138 -9.17 -7.43 -2.44
C GLN A 138 -10.42 -7.78 -3.27
N PRO A 139 -11.10 -8.91 -2.98
CA PRO A 139 -12.33 -9.25 -3.67
C PRO A 139 -13.38 -8.16 -3.42
N PRO A 140 -14.27 -7.88 -4.40
CA PRO A 140 -15.41 -7.00 -4.16
C PRO A 140 -16.19 -7.45 -2.93
N LEU A 141 -16.47 -6.53 -2.01
CA LEU A 141 -17.23 -6.85 -0.82
C LEU A 141 -18.70 -7.07 -1.20
N THR A 142 -19.21 -8.26 -0.90
CA THR A 142 -20.66 -8.49 -0.89
C THR A 142 -21.22 -7.85 0.38
N VAL A 143 -21.78 -6.66 0.24
CA VAL A 143 -22.43 -5.91 1.33
C VAL A 143 -23.78 -6.55 1.67
N PRO A 144 -24.05 -6.87 2.95
CA PRO A 144 -25.39 -7.25 3.40
C PRO A 144 -26.42 -6.15 3.09
N PRO A 145 -27.67 -6.48 2.73
CA PRO A 145 -28.69 -5.47 2.52
C PRO A 145 -28.95 -4.69 3.82
N LEU A 146 -29.14 -3.38 3.70
CA LEU A 146 -29.55 -2.55 4.83
C LEU A 146 -30.85 -3.08 5.45
N VAL A 147 -30.80 -3.37 6.74
CA VAL A 147 -31.99 -3.75 7.50
C VAL A 147 -32.57 -2.50 8.15
N PRO A 148 -33.83 -2.12 7.88
CA PRO A 148 -34.45 -0.98 8.54
C PRO A 148 -34.47 -1.18 10.06
N ARG A 149 -34.14 -0.14 10.82
CA ARG A 149 -34.16 -0.15 12.29
C ARG A 149 -35.51 -0.68 12.78
N THR A 150 -35.51 -1.90 13.34
CA THR A 150 -36.69 -2.42 14.01
C THR A 150 -36.75 -1.82 15.41
N SER A 151 -37.95 -1.57 15.93
CA SER A 151 -38.18 -0.85 17.19
C SER A 151 -37.59 -1.52 18.44
N SER A 152 -37.01 -2.73 18.35
CA SER A 152 -36.31 -3.39 19.45
C SER A 152 -34.89 -2.85 19.72
N ASP A 153 -34.32 -2.06 18.80
CA ASP A 153 -33.03 -1.37 18.98
C ASP A 153 -33.15 0.04 19.58
N ALA A 154 -34.36 0.51 19.85
CA ALA A 154 -34.66 1.93 20.06
C ALA A 154 -34.29 2.50 21.45
N ASP A 155 -33.74 1.68 22.36
CA ASP A 155 -33.27 2.19 23.65
C ASP A 155 -31.75 2.40 23.64
N ASP A 156 -31.34 3.52 23.06
CA ASP A 156 -29.95 4.00 23.04
C ASP A 156 -29.41 4.36 24.43
N SER A 157 -30.24 4.27 25.50
CA SER A 157 -29.77 4.50 26.87
C SER A 157 -28.94 3.34 27.43
N ILE A 158 -29.03 2.15 26.83
CA ILE A 158 -28.24 0.97 27.20
C ILE A 158 -27.15 0.74 26.15
N PRO A 159 -25.86 0.63 26.55
CA PRO A 159 -24.77 0.35 25.61
C PRO A 159 -25.04 -0.89 24.77
N LEU A 160 -24.75 -0.82 23.46
CA LEU A 160 -24.96 -1.94 22.53
C LEU A 160 -24.37 -3.26 23.05
N ALA A 161 -23.15 -3.21 23.60
CA ALA A 161 -22.47 -4.37 24.17
C ALA A 161 -23.22 -5.03 25.35
N ALA A 162 -24.08 -4.29 26.06
CA ALA A 162 -24.86 -4.81 27.18
C ALA A 162 -26.22 -5.42 26.76
N ARG A 163 -26.72 -5.07 25.57
CA ARG A 163 -28.03 -5.53 25.06
C ARG A 163 -27.94 -6.49 23.88
N TRP A 164 -26.79 -6.54 23.21
CA TRP A 164 -26.53 -7.46 22.11
C TRP A 164 -26.36 -8.88 22.63
N THR A 165 -26.98 -9.83 21.94
CA THR A 165 -26.71 -11.25 22.11
C THR A 165 -26.88 -11.92 20.77
N PRO A 166 -25.84 -12.58 20.22
CA PRO A 166 -25.93 -13.29 18.96
C PRO A 166 -27.08 -14.31 18.98
N ARG A 167 -27.92 -14.27 17.95
CA ARG A 167 -28.96 -15.29 17.74
C ARG A 167 -28.39 -16.42 16.89
N GLY A 168 -27.72 -17.36 17.54
CA GLY A 168 -27.08 -18.51 16.90
C GLY A 168 -25.60 -18.29 16.59
N ASP A 169 -25.06 -19.13 15.72
CA ASP A 169 -23.64 -19.11 15.36
C ASP A 169 -23.30 -17.87 14.54
N LEU A 170 -22.23 -17.19 14.93
CA LEU A 170 -21.73 -16.02 14.21
C LEU A 170 -20.88 -16.45 13.01
N PRO A 171 -21.01 -15.77 11.86
CA PRO A 171 -20.05 -15.93 10.77
C PRO A 171 -18.69 -15.36 11.15
N GLY A 172 -17.64 -15.73 10.42
CA GLY A 172 -16.36 -15.01 10.51
C GLY A 172 -16.47 -13.57 9.99
N SER A 173 -15.51 -12.72 10.36
CA SER A 173 -15.36 -11.38 9.78
C SER A 173 -15.17 -11.44 8.26
N ARG A 174 -15.37 -10.31 7.59
CA ARG A 174 -15.24 -10.23 6.13
C ARG A 174 -14.57 -8.95 5.70
N THR A 175 -13.49 -9.09 4.92
CA THR A 175 -12.80 -7.97 4.27
C THR A 175 -13.09 -7.97 2.77
N GLY A 176 -13.19 -6.80 2.18
CA GLY A 176 -13.32 -6.65 0.74
C GLY A 176 -13.30 -5.20 0.28
N ARG A 177 -13.14 -5.00 -1.02
CA ARG A 177 -13.12 -3.65 -1.60
C ARG A 177 -14.51 -3.13 -1.96
N VAL A 178 -14.68 -1.82 -1.85
CA VAL A 178 -15.88 -1.09 -2.29
C VAL A 178 -15.47 0.18 -3.03
N SER A 179 -16.29 0.62 -3.98
CA SER A 179 -16.12 1.90 -4.65
C SER A 179 -17.01 2.94 -3.99
N ILE A 180 -16.44 4.06 -3.55
CA ILE A 180 -17.17 5.16 -2.92
C ILE A 180 -17.46 6.22 -3.99
N PRO A 181 -18.74 6.49 -4.32
CA PRO A 181 -19.08 7.49 -5.34
C PRO A 181 -18.71 8.91 -4.89
N ALA A 182 -17.78 9.55 -5.59
CA ALA A 182 -17.34 10.93 -5.37
C ALA A 182 -18.35 11.98 -5.91
N THR A 183 -19.62 11.83 -5.53
CA THR A 183 -20.76 12.53 -6.15
C THR A 183 -20.70 14.04 -5.95
N SER A 184 -20.17 14.50 -4.82
CA SER A 184 -20.10 15.94 -4.49
C SER A 184 -18.71 16.54 -4.54
N SER A 185 -17.67 15.70 -4.62
CA SER A 185 -16.26 16.11 -4.62
C SER A 185 -15.55 15.99 -5.97
N ASP A 186 -16.08 15.22 -6.91
CA ASP A 186 -15.38 14.88 -8.17
C ASP A 186 -13.94 14.34 -7.93
N PHE A 187 -13.71 13.78 -6.74
CA PHE A 187 -12.43 13.25 -6.33
C PHE A 187 -12.21 11.85 -6.89
N THR A 188 -11.08 11.62 -7.57
CA THR A 188 -10.75 10.30 -8.14
C THR A 188 -10.03 9.45 -7.10
N ALA A 189 -10.80 8.90 -6.16
CA ALA A 189 -10.31 7.94 -5.16
C ALA A 189 -10.09 6.54 -5.76
N ARG A 190 -9.05 5.84 -5.28
CA ARG A 190 -8.94 4.38 -5.41
C ARG A 190 -10.02 3.68 -4.58
N ASP A 191 -10.27 2.41 -4.88
CA ASP A 191 -11.24 1.61 -4.13
C ASP A 191 -10.89 1.58 -2.63
N ALA A 192 -11.90 1.73 -1.79
CA ALA A 192 -11.79 1.62 -0.35
C ALA A 192 -11.77 0.15 0.08
N VAL A 193 -11.15 -0.16 1.22
CA VAL A 193 -11.16 -1.50 1.81
C VAL A 193 -11.98 -1.47 3.09
N VAL A 194 -12.97 -2.35 3.18
CA VAL A 194 -13.86 -2.46 4.33
C VAL A 194 -13.62 -3.77 5.06
N TRP A 195 -13.56 -3.71 6.38
CA TRP A 195 -13.66 -4.86 7.26
C TRP A 195 -15.01 -4.82 7.98
N LEU A 196 -15.76 -5.92 7.87
CA LEU A 196 -17.04 -6.14 8.53
C LEU A 196 -16.87 -7.13 9.69
N PRO A 197 -17.31 -6.75 10.91
CA PRO A 197 -17.32 -7.67 12.03
C PRO A 197 -18.39 -8.77 11.85
N PRO A 198 -18.27 -9.89 12.57
CA PRO A 198 -19.28 -10.95 12.59
C PRO A 198 -20.72 -10.47 12.80
N ALA A 199 -20.94 -9.52 13.72
CA ALA A 199 -22.27 -8.98 14.02
C ALA A 199 -22.89 -8.18 12.86
N ALA A 200 -22.09 -7.66 11.92
CA ALA A 200 -22.59 -6.98 10.73
C ALA A 200 -23.11 -7.96 9.65
N LEU A 201 -22.83 -9.25 9.78
CA LEU A 201 -23.02 -10.26 8.75
C LEU A 201 -24.17 -11.24 9.05
N VAL A 202 -24.92 -10.97 10.12
CA VAL A 202 -26.12 -11.73 10.51
C VAL A 202 -27.38 -11.13 9.85
N ASP A 203 -28.50 -11.86 9.89
CA ASP A 203 -29.75 -11.45 9.22
C ASP A 203 -30.41 -10.19 9.82
N ASP A 204 -30.21 -9.95 11.12
CA ASP A 204 -30.74 -8.81 11.89
C ASP A 204 -29.56 -8.12 12.60
N PRO A 205 -28.68 -7.43 11.85
CA PRO A 205 -27.47 -6.83 12.38
C PRO A 205 -27.83 -5.58 13.22
N PRO A 206 -27.13 -5.33 14.34
CA PRO A 206 -27.31 -4.09 15.08
C PRO A 206 -26.68 -2.91 14.32
N ASP A 207 -27.12 -1.69 14.62
CA ASP A 207 -26.42 -0.49 14.18
C ASP A 207 -25.05 -0.41 14.88
N LEU A 208 -23.96 -0.47 14.10
CA LEU A 208 -22.59 -0.52 14.62
C LEU A 208 -21.87 0.84 14.58
N PRO A 209 -20.90 1.08 15.47
CA PRO A 209 -19.96 2.19 15.33
C PRO A 209 -19.13 2.09 14.04
N VAL A 210 -18.53 3.20 13.63
CA VAL A 210 -17.71 3.29 12.41
C VAL A 210 -16.32 3.82 12.74
N VAL A 211 -15.30 3.23 12.12
CA VAL A 211 -13.95 3.80 12.03
C VAL A 211 -13.65 4.10 10.56
N VAL A 212 -13.43 5.38 10.24
CA VAL A 212 -12.88 5.78 8.95
C VAL A 212 -11.36 5.85 9.09
N LEU A 213 -10.64 5.03 8.32
CA LEU A 213 -9.21 4.83 8.42
C LEU A 213 -8.48 5.32 7.16
N MET A 214 -7.40 6.07 7.31
CA MET A 214 -6.57 6.54 6.19
C MET A 214 -5.12 6.09 6.34
N MET A 215 -4.52 5.62 5.25
CA MET A 215 -3.13 5.11 5.24
C MET A 215 -2.11 6.23 5.00
N GLY A 216 -0.82 5.95 5.17
CA GLY A 216 0.24 6.92 4.90
C GLY A 216 0.48 7.11 3.40
N GLN A 217 1.27 8.12 3.01
CA GLN A 217 1.79 8.24 1.64
C GLN A 217 3.10 7.43 1.52
N PRO A 218 3.32 6.67 0.43
CA PRO A 218 2.50 6.49 -0.78
C PRO A 218 1.35 5.46 -0.72
N GLY A 219 1.06 4.89 0.44
CA GLY A 219 0.16 3.75 0.64
C GLY A 219 -1.24 3.82 0.02
N SER A 220 -1.83 2.64 -0.12
CA SER A 220 -3.20 2.40 -0.58
C SER A 220 -4.16 2.11 0.59
N PRO A 221 -5.49 2.26 0.42
CA PRO A 221 -6.46 1.85 1.44
C PRO A 221 -6.25 0.40 1.88
N SER A 222 -6.18 0.15 3.17
CA SER A 222 -5.98 -1.20 3.71
C SER A 222 -6.40 -1.27 5.18
N VAL A 223 -6.83 -2.46 5.58
CA VAL A 223 -7.15 -2.81 6.97
C VAL A 223 -6.18 -3.84 7.54
N ASP A 224 -5.24 -4.37 6.74
CA ASP A 224 -4.41 -5.52 7.09
C ASP A 224 -3.56 -5.28 8.34
N ILE A 225 -3.09 -4.04 8.53
CA ILE A 225 -2.26 -3.67 9.69
C ILE A 225 -3.01 -3.76 11.03
N ILE A 226 -4.34 -3.73 11.01
CA ILE A 226 -5.19 -3.84 12.21
C ILE A 226 -6.14 -5.05 12.16
N GLY A 227 -6.13 -5.85 11.09
CA GLY A 227 -7.08 -6.95 10.89
C GLY A 227 -7.11 -7.94 12.05
N ASP A 228 -5.95 -8.42 12.49
CA ASP A 228 -5.84 -9.37 13.61
C ASP A 228 -6.41 -8.78 14.91
N VAL A 229 -6.19 -7.48 15.16
CA VAL A 229 -6.71 -6.79 16.35
C VAL A 229 -8.23 -6.63 16.27
N LEU A 230 -8.76 -6.37 15.07
CA LEU A 230 -10.21 -6.28 14.86
C LEU A 230 -10.89 -7.64 15.05
N ASP A 231 -10.28 -8.72 14.54
CA ASP A 231 -10.77 -10.08 14.69
C ASP A 231 -10.75 -10.52 16.16
N GLU A 232 -9.64 -10.27 16.87
CA GLU A 232 -9.53 -10.54 18.32
C GLU A 232 -10.56 -9.73 19.12
N PHE A 233 -10.67 -8.43 18.84
CA PHE A 233 -11.64 -7.56 19.50
C PHE A 233 -13.07 -8.08 19.30
N ALA A 234 -13.44 -8.45 18.07
CA ALA A 234 -14.77 -8.98 17.79
C ALA A 234 -15.02 -10.31 18.50
N ALA A 235 -14.03 -11.20 18.56
CA ALA A 235 -14.13 -12.48 19.26
C ALA A 235 -14.43 -12.27 20.76
N ASP A 236 -13.76 -11.30 21.40
CA ASP A 236 -13.94 -10.98 22.82
C ASP A 236 -15.26 -10.25 23.12
N HIS A 237 -15.91 -9.67 22.11
CA HIS A 237 -17.12 -8.85 22.25
C HIS A 237 -18.35 -9.46 21.57
N SER A 238 -18.46 -10.79 21.54
CA SER A 238 -19.63 -11.49 20.96
C SER A 238 -19.92 -11.08 19.51
N GLY A 239 -18.86 -10.93 18.71
CA GLY A 239 -18.92 -10.53 17.31
C GLY A 239 -19.06 -9.02 17.08
N LEU A 240 -19.15 -8.20 18.13
CA LEU A 240 -19.24 -6.74 18.00
C LEU A 240 -17.87 -6.12 17.79
N ALA A 241 -17.77 -5.28 16.78
CA ALA A 241 -16.70 -4.30 16.64
C ALA A 241 -17.21 -3.15 15.75
N PRO A 242 -16.47 -2.04 15.61
CA PRO A 242 -16.81 -1.04 14.62
C PRO A 242 -16.67 -1.59 13.19
N ILE A 243 -17.50 -1.11 12.26
CA ILE A 243 -17.24 -1.27 10.84
C ILE A 243 -16.04 -0.37 10.50
N VAL A 244 -14.97 -0.96 9.96
CA VAL A 244 -13.79 -0.20 9.56
C VAL A 244 -13.81 -0.01 8.05
N VAL A 245 -13.76 1.26 7.63
CA VAL A 245 -13.71 1.65 6.22
C VAL A 245 -12.40 2.38 6.00
N SER A 246 -11.42 1.70 5.41
CA SER A 246 -10.21 2.34 4.94
C SER A 246 -10.47 3.04 3.62
N VAL A 247 -10.31 4.36 3.59
CA VAL A 247 -10.62 5.21 2.43
C VAL A 247 -9.36 5.83 1.83
N ASP A 248 -9.42 6.16 0.55
CA ASP A 248 -8.31 6.82 -0.15
C ASP A 248 -8.40 8.35 0.00
N GLN A 249 -7.42 8.96 0.66
CA GLN A 249 -7.28 10.41 0.75
C GLN A 249 -6.25 11.00 -0.22
N LEU A 250 -5.50 10.16 -0.93
CA LEU A 250 -4.45 10.59 -1.85
C LEU A 250 -4.96 10.69 -3.29
N GLY A 251 -5.86 9.79 -3.68
CA GLY A 251 -6.38 9.69 -5.03
C GLY A 251 -5.39 9.00 -5.98
N GLY A 252 -5.85 8.66 -7.18
CA GLY A 252 -5.09 7.85 -8.15
C GLY A 252 -3.81 8.51 -8.70
N ALA A 253 -2.72 7.73 -8.64
CA ALA A 253 -1.29 7.98 -8.95
C ALA A 253 -0.44 8.50 -7.76
N ASP A 254 0.62 7.76 -7.41
CA ASP A 254 1.52 7.90 -6.23
C ASP A 254 2.22 9.26 -6.03
N THR A 255 2.00 10.20 -6.95
CA THR A 255 2.49 11.58 -6.87
C THR A 255 1.43 12.58 -6.41
N ASN A 256 0.19 12.12 -6.21
CA ASN A 256 -0.91 12.95 -5.75
C ASN A 256 -0.88 13.03 -4.22
N ASN A 257 -0.65 14.22 -3.70
CA ASN A 257 -0.83 14.54 -2.29
C ASN A 257 -1.67 15.81 -2.23
N PRO A 258 -3.01 15.68 -2.22
CA PRO A 258 -3.90 16.84 -2.16
C PRO A 258 -3.86 17.54 -0.81
N LEU A 259 -3.00 17.12 0.14
CA LEU A 259 -2.87 17.69 1.49
C LEU A 259 -4.21 17.78 2.23
N CYS A 260 -5.14 16.86 1.93
CA CYS A 260 -6.50 16.83 2.45
C CYS A 260 -7.26 18.15 2.26
N ILE A 261 -6.95 18.91 1.20
CA ILE A 261 -7.66 20.15 0.83
C ILE A 261 -8.44 19.99 -0.47
N ASP A 262 -9.38 20.90 -0.68
CA ASP A 262 -10.09 21.04 -1.95
C ASP A 262 -9.27 21.86 -2.95
N GLY A 263 -9.23 21.46 -4.22
CA GLY A 263 -8.41 22.16 -5.21
C GLY A 263 -8.06 21.39 -6.47
N TYR A 264 -6.91 21.74 -7.06
CA TYR A 264 -6.55 21.31 -8.42
C TYR A 264 -6.35 19.78 -8.56
N GLN A 265 -6.02 19.10 -7.45
CA GLN A 265 -5.82 17.64 -7.39
C GLN A 265 -7.11 16.86 -7.04
N GLY A 266 -8.26 17.54 -7.06
CA GLY A 266 -9.57 17.03 -6.66
C GLY A 266 -9.96 17.47 -5.24
N ASP A 267 -11.27 17.44 -4.94
CA ASP A 267 -11.79 17.93 -3.67
C ASP A 267 -11.71 16.88 -2.55
N ALA A 268 -10.48 16.57 -2.13
CA ALA A 268 -10.20 15.50 -1.15
C ALA A 268 -10.89 15.76 0.20
N ARG A 269 -10.94 17.01 0.66
CA ARG A 269 -11.65 17.36 1.90
C ARG A 269 -13.13 17.10 1.75
N ARG A 270 -13.72 17.48 0.62
CA ARG A 270 -15.15 17.24 0.35
C ARG A 270 -15.47 15.76 0.22
N TYR A 271 -14.59 14.98 -0.41
CA TYR A 271 -14.72 13.53 -0.47
C TYR A 271 -14.78 12.91 0.93
N LEU A 272 -13.82 13.24 1.79
CA LEU A 272 -13.75 12.72 3.16
C LEU A 272 -14.88 13.21 4.06
N SER A 273 -15.31 14.46 3.91
CA SER A 273 -16.30 15.08 4.82
C SER A 273 -17.76 14.91 4.37
N ALA A 274 -18.02 14.61 3.11
CA ALA A 274 -19.37 14.49 2.56
C ALA A 274 -19.62 13.13 1.90
N ASP A 275 -18.84 12.77 0.89
CA ASP A 275 -19.11 11.57 0.08
C ASP A 275 -18.89 10.27 0.88
N VAL A 276 -17.79 10.17 1.63
CA VAL A 276 -17.48 9.00 2.47
C VAL A 276 -18.57 8.78 3.54
N PRO A 277 -18.94 9.76 4.40
CA PRO A 277 -19.99 9.55 5.39
C PRO A 277 -21.36 9.29 4.79
N ALA A 278 -21.67 9.87 3.62
CA ALA A 278 -22.94 9.62 2.92
C ALA A 278 -23.00 8.16 2.43
N PHE A 279 -21.94 7.70 1.77
CA PHE A 279 -21.82 6.32 1.31
C PHE A 279 -21.95 5.32 2.45
N ILE A 280 -21.24 5.52 3.55
CA ILE A 280 -21.26 4.58 4.69
C ILE A 280 -22.68 4.45 5.25
N ARG A 281 -23.38 5.57 5.48
CA ARG A 281 -24.77 5.57 5.99
C ARG A 281 -25.76 4.94 5.03
N SER A 282 -25.55 5.05 3.72
CA SER A 282 -26.44 4.44 2.72
C SER A 282 -26.13 2.97 2.42
N THR A 283 -25.05 2.42 2.99
CA THR A 283 -24.53 1.11 2.62
C THR A 283 -24.51 0.13 3.79
N PHE A 284 -24.28 0.61 5.01
CA PHE A 284 -24.09 -0.24 6.18
C PHE A 284 -25.04 0.13 7.33
N ASN A 285 -25.40 -0.84 8.16
CA ASN A 285 -26.12 -0.64 9.41
C ASN A 285 -25.20 0.01 10.45
N VAL A 286 -25.27 1.34 10.53
CA VAL A 286 -24.36 2.16 11.36
C VAL A 286 -25.13 3.09 12.27
N GLN A 287 -24.55 3.41 13.41
CA GLN A 287 -25.10 4.39 14.35
C GLN A 287 -24.97 5.81 13.78
N ASP A 288 -26.03 6.62 13.86
CA ASP A 288 -26.02 7.99 13.33
C ASP A 288 -25.25 8.98 14.22
N ALA A 289 -25.16 8.69 15.53
CA ALA A 289 -24.59 9.57 16.53
C ALA A 289 -23.09 9.80 16.29
N ARG A 290 -22.64 11.05 16.37
CA ARG A 290 -21.23 11.43 16.14
C ARG A 290 -20.25 10.71 17.08
N GLU A 291 -20.70 10.36 18.28
CA GLU A 291 -19.93 9.66 19.29
C GLU A 291 -19.60 8.22 18.88
N ALA A 292 -20.33 7.67 17.90
CA ALA A 292 -20.09 6.34 17.33
C ALA A 292 -19.18 6.36 16.09
N TRP A 293 -18.70 7.54 15.67
CA TRP A 293 -17.83 7.71 14.50
C TRP A 293 -16.44 8.12 14.94
N THR A 294 -15.44 7.34 14.52
CA THR A 294 -14.03 7.61 14.77
C THR A 294 -13.32 7.84 13.45
N VAL A 295 -12.40 8.81 13.41
CA VAL A 295 -11.47 9.01 12.31
C VAL A 295 -10.07 8.66 12.81
N ALA A 296 -9.37 7.82 12.07
CA ALA A 296 -8.02 7.37 12.40
C ALA A 296 -7.14 7.41 11.16
N GLY A 297 -5.82 7.48 11.36
CA GLY A 297 -4.90 7.37 10.24
C GLY A 297 -3.45 7.14 10.63
N PHE A 298 -2.69 6.64 9.66
CA PHE A 298 -1.26 6.39 9.77
C PHE A 298 -0.49 7.41 8.94
N SER A 299 0.52 8.05 9.54
CA SER A 299 1.39 9.01 8.85
C SER A 299 0.59 10.12 8.14
N ASN A 300 0.71 10.28 6.83
CA ASN A 300 -0.09 11.25 6.05
C ASN A 300 -1.59 11.16 6.34
N GLY A 301 -2.17 9.95 6.47
CA GLY A 301 -3.59 9.80 6.79
C GLY A 301 -3.97 10.26 8.21
N GLY A 302 -3.00 10.44 9.10
CA GLY A 302 -3.22 10.93 10.47
C GLY A 302 -3.02 12.45 10.64
N ILE A 303 -2.49 13.14 9.63
CA ILE A 303 -2.24 14.60 9.62
C ILE A 303 -3.39 15.30 8.88
#